data_AF-A0A382RRC7-F1
#
_entry.id   AF-A0A382RRC7-F1
#
_cell.length_a   1.000
_cell.length_b   1.000
_cell.length_c   1.000
_cell.angle_alpha   90.00
_cell.angle_beta   90.00
_cell.angle_gamma   90.00
#
_symmetry.space_group_name_H-M   'P 1'
#
loop_
_entity.id
_entity.type
_entity.pdbx_description
1 polymer ?
#
loop_
_entity_poly.entity_id
_entity_poly.type
_entity_poly.pdbx_seq_one_letter_code
_entity_poly.pdbx_strand_id
1 'polypeptide(L)'
;MVLPLWATVNESIFEDVGFDDPSRKAEVKEQLHSHIMEVSFTKKNGEKRVMTCTLVTEAIPLDKRPKPLAEGEEPKPVKEHLQSVWDIKAEGWRSFIWANVTAVKIADDIETV
;
A
#
# COMPACT_ATOMS: atom_id res chain seq x y z
N MET A 1 -27.30 2.23 45.88
CA MET A 1 -26.55 3.03 44.90
C MET A 1 -26.27 2.12 43.73
N VAL A 2 -27.13 2.15 42.71
CA VAL A 2 -27.04 1.25 41.55
C VAL A 2 -26.45 2.07 40.41
N LEU A 3 -25.22 1.78 40.02
CA LEU A 3 -24.62 2.40 38.85
C LEU A 3 -25.40 1.93 37.61
N PRO A 4 -25.71 2.82 36.66
CA PRO A 4 -26.55 2.47 35.52
C PRO A 4 -25.80 1.58 34.52
N LEU A 5 -26.52 0.65 33.88
CA LEU A 5 -26.03 -0.39 32.95
C LEU A 5 -25.38 0.16 31.66
N TRP A 6 -25.34 1.48 31.47
CA TRP A 6 -24.63 2.13 30.37
C TRP A 6 -23.17 2.49 30.72
N ALA A 7 -22.74 2.33 31.98
CA ALA A 7 -21.39 2.66 32.45
C ALA A 7 -20.29 1.67 31.98
N THR A 8 -20.44 1.11 30.80
CA THR A 8 -19.36 0.47 30.04
C THR A 8 -19.64 0.73 28.57
N VAL A 9 -19.57 2.00 28.18
CA VAL A 9 -19.24 2.30 26.78
C VAL A 9 -17.85 1.70 26.60
N ASN A 10 -17.81 0.59 25.88
CA ASN A 10 -16.61 -0.09 25.44
C ASN A 10 -15.90 0.83 24.43
N GLU A 11 -15.21 1.83 24.96
CA GLU A 11 -14.50 2.88 24.24
C GLU A 11 -13.12 2.39 23.74
N SER A 12 -12.95 1.08 23.52
CA SER A 12 -11.62 0.47 23.32
C SER A 12 -11.54 -0.66 22.28
N ILE A 13 -12.33 -0.66 21.20
CA ILE A 13 -12.14 -1.65 20.10
C ILE A 13 -12.18 -1.00 18.71
N PHE A 14 -11.59 0.17 18.58
CA PHE A 14 -11.00 0.56 17.31
C PHE A 14 -9.50 0.64 17.56
N GLU A 15 -8.89 -0.54 17.74
CA GLU A 15 -7.46 -0.66 17.53
C GLU A 15 -7.21 -0.17 16.10
N ASP A 16 -6.37 0.85 15.94
CA ASP A 16 -6.04 1.42 14.63
C ASP A 16 -5.37 0.32 13.80
N VAL A 17 -6.19 -0.43 13.05
CA VAL A 17 -5.76 -1.65 12.36
C VAL A 17 -4.74 -1.22 11.32
N GLY A 18 -3.46 -1.49 11.62
CA GLY A 18 -2.35 -1.10 10.77
C GLY A 18 -2.48 -1.70 9.37
N PHE A 19 -1.74 -1.13 8.42
CA PHE A 19 -1.71 -1.60 7.04
C PHE A 19 -1.06 -2.98 6.85
N ASP A 20 -0.60 -3.62 7.93
CA ASP A 20 -0.11 -4.99 7.89
C ASP A 20 -1.24 -6.05 7.93
N ASP A 21 -2.48 -5.64 8.24
CA ASP A 21 -3.65 -6.52 8.22
C ASP A 21 -3.93 -7.07 6.80
N PRO A 22 -4.21 -8.38 6.67
CA PRO A 22 -4.43 -9.02 5.36
C PRO A 22 -5.60 -8.42 4.57
N SER A 23 -6.68 -8.01 5.23
CA SER A 23 -7.85 -7.41 4.57
C SER A 23 -7.49 -6.05 3.99
N ARG A 24 -6.82 -5.22 4.80
CA ARG A 24 -6.37 -3.89 4.38
C ARG A 24 -5.30 -3.97 3.28
N LYS A 25 -4.40 -4.95 3.34
CA LYS A 25 -3.46 -5.23 2.24
C LYS A 25 -4.16 -5.57 0.94
N ALA A 26 -5.21 -6.40 1.00
CA ALA A 26 -5.97 -6.79 -0.20
C ALA A 26 -6.62 -5.57 -0.86
N GLU A 27 -7.29 -4.72 -0.08
CA GLU A 27 -7.91 -3.48 -0.56
C GLU A 27 -6.89 -2.54 -1.20
N VAL A 28 -5.73 -2.31 -0.56
CA VAL A 28 -4.69 -1.44 -1.11
C VAL A 28 -4.09 -2.03 -2.39
N LYS A 29 -3.89 -3.35 -2.47
CA LYS A 29 -3.42 -4.01 -3.69
C LYS A 29 -4.40 -3.84 -4.84
N GLU A 30 -5.69 -4.00 -4.59
CA GLU A 30 -6.73 -3.78 -5.59
C GLU A 30 -6.71 -2.33 -6.09
N GLN A 31 -6.60 -1.36 -5.17
CA GLN A 31 -6.48 0.05 -5.55
C GLN A 31 -5.21 0.33 -6.35
N LEU A 32 -4.07 -0.27 -6.02
CA LEU A 32 -2.82 -0.13 -6.79
C LEU A 32 -2.95 -0.67 -8.22
N HIS A 33 -3.76 -1.71 -8.45
CA HIS A 33 -4.00 -2.26 -9.77
C HIS A 33 -4.96 -1.44 -10.63
N SER A 34 -5.75 -0.56 -10.01
CA SER A 34 -6.76 0.25 -10.69
C SER A 34 -6.41 1.74 -10.75
N HIS A 35 -5.58 2.24 -9.83
CA HIS A 35 -5.30 3.67 -9.68
C HIS A 35 -3.81 3.95 -9.44
N ILE A 36 -3.45 5.21 -9.59
CA ILE A 36 -2.21 5.75 -9.04
C ILE A 36 -2.45 6.11 -7.59
N MET A 37 -1.58 5.68 -6.69
CA MET A 37 -1.73 5.93 -5.26
C MET A 37 -0.53 6.68 -4.70
N GLU A 38 -0.75 7.46 -3.64
CA GLU A 38 0.30 8.00 -2.80
C GLU A 38 0.36 7.22 -1.47
N VAL A 39 1.45 6.48 -1.28
CA VAL A 39 1.72 5.71 -0.07
C VAL A 39 2.68 6.50 0.81
N SER A 40 2.25 6.85 2.01
CA SER A 40 3.06 7.50 3.02
C SER A 40 3.60 6.47 4.01
N PHE A 41 4.91 6.44 4.21
CA PHE A 41 5.55 5.52 5.14
C PHE A 41 6.69 6.19 5.92
N THR A 42 6.97 5.63 7.09
CA THR A 42 8.08 6.08 7.94
C THR A 42 9.33 5.24 7.67
N LYS A 43 10.45 5.89 7.35
CA LYS A 43 11.75 5.22 7.19
C LYS A 43 12.34 4.83 8.56
N LYS A 44 13.40 4.03 8.55
CA LYS A 44 14.14 3.64 9.77
C LYS A 44 14.71 4.84 10.57
N ASN A 45 14.99 5.96 9.92
CA ASN A 45 15.47 7.19 10.56
C ASN A 45 14.33 8.06 11.14
N GLY A 46 13.07 7.63 11.07
CA GLY A 46 11.90 8.40 11.53
C GLY A 46 11.36 9.42 10.52
N GLU A 47 12.01 9.58 9.36
CA GLU A 47 11.55 10.49 8.31
C GLU A 47 10.33 9.92 7.59
N LYS A 48 9.29 10.73 7.44
CA LYS A 48 8.11 10.39 6.64
C LYS A 48 8.40 10.66 5.17
N ARG A 49 8.10 9.68 4.31
CA ARG A 49 8.22 9.81 2.85
C ARG A 49 6.89 9.44 2.20
N VAL A 50 6.52 10.19 1.18
CA VAL A 50 5.39 9.89 0.30
C VAL A 50 5.96 9.32 -1.01
N MET A 51 5.43 8.18 -1.45
CA MET A 51 5.76 7.54 -2.73
C MET A 51 4.51 7.52 -3.59
N THR A 52 4.60 8.05 -4.80
CA THR A 52 3.52 7.98 -5.79
C THR A 52 3.75 6.76 -6.67
N CYS A 53 2.89 5.75 -6.56
CA CYS A 53 3.12 4.44 -7.16
C CYS A 53 1.85 3.78 -7.71
N THR A 54 2.05 2.81 -8.58
CA THR A 54 0.95 2.06 -9.22
C THR A 54 1.39 0.63 -9.60
N LEU A 55 0.40 -0.23 -9.83
CA LEU A 55 0.51 -1.54 -10.47
C LEU A 55 -0.37 -1.64 -11.73
N VAL A 56 -0.95 -0.52 -12.18
CA VAL A 56 -1.67 -0.43 -13.45
C VAL A 56 -0.67 -0.65 -14.58
N THR A 57 -0.81 -1.76 -15.29
CA THR A 57 0.13 -2.15 -16.37
C THR A 57 0.25 -1.07 -17.45
N GLU A 58 -0.83 -0.34 -17.73
CA GLU A 58 -0.87 0.72 -18.74
C GLU A 58 -0.07 1.97 -18.33
N ALA A 59 0.00 2.27 -17.03
CA ALA A 59 0.78 3.37 -16.48
C ALA A 59 2.29 3.06 -16.40
N ILE A 60 2.69 1.80 -16.67
CA ILE A 60 4.09 1.36 -16.65
C ILE A 60 4.62 1.32 -18.09
N PRO A 61 5.76 1.97 -18.39
CA PRO A 61 6.41 1.91 -19.70
C PRO A 61 6.61 0.46 -20.16
N LEU A 62 6.37 0.19 -21.45
CA LEU A 62 6.38 -1.16 -22.01
C LEU A 62 7.65 -1.96 -21.67
N ASP A 63 8.82 -1.32 -21.77
CA ASP A 63 10.12 -1.94 -21.48
C ASP A 63 10.36 -2.25 -20.00
N LYS A 64 9.53 -1.68 -19.11
CA LYS A 64 9.64 -1.77 -17.65
C LYS A 64 8.55 -2.63 -17.03
N ARG A 65 7.58 -3.11 -17.82
CA ARG A 65 6.54 -4.03 -17.35
C ARG A 65 7.16 -5.33 -16.82
N PRO A 66 6.52 -5.99 -15.84
CA PRO A 66 6.98 -7.30 -15.38
C PRO A 66 7.01 -8.26 -16.56
N LYS A 67 8.18 -8.86 -16.82
CA LYS A 67 8.29 -9.88 -17.86
C LYS A 67 7.64 -11.18 -17.36
N PRO A 68 6.99 -11.96 -18.23
CA PRO A 68 6.62 -13.32 -17.88
C PRO A 68 7.88 -14.10 -17.50
N LEU A 69 7.74 -15.00 -16.52
CA LEU A 69 8.81 -15.91 -16.13
C LEU A 69 9.26 -16.71 -17.36
N ALA A 70 10.57 -16.81 -17.56
CA ALA A 70 11.10 -17.68 -18.60
C ALA A 70 10.77 -19.16 -18.28
N GLU A 71 10.71 -20.00 -19.31
CA GLU A 71 10.46 -21.43 -19.13
C GLU A 71 11.55 -22.05 -18.24
N GLY A 72 11.16 -22.58 -17.07
CA GLY A 72 12.07 -23.13 -16.07
C GLY A 72 12.58 -22.12 -15.02
N GLU A 73 12.18 -20.85 -15.07
CA GLU A 73 12.47 -19.88 -14.00
C GLU A 73 11.42 -19.98 -12.89
N GLU A 74 11.88 -20.16 -11.65
CA GLU A 74 10.98 -20.19 -10.50
C GLU A 74 10.57 -18.76 -10.10
N PRO A 75 9.29 -18.53 -9.76
CA PRO A 75 8.87 -17.24 -9.24
C PRO A 75 9.66 -16.92 -7.98
N LYS A 76 10.19 -15.69 -7.92
CA LYS A 76 10.88 -15.22 -6.71
C LYS A 76 9.92 -15.31 -5.52
N PRO A 77 10.38 -15.78 -4.35
CA PRO A 77 9.54 -15.90 -3.17
C PRO A 77 8.95 -14.54 -2.82
N VAL A 78 7.62 -14.47 -2.79
CA VAL A 78 6.88 -13.27 -2.44
C VAL A 78 7.04 -13.04 -0.94
N LYS A 79 7.64 -11.90 -0.57
CA LYS A 79 7.80 -11.49 0.83
C LYS A 79 6.53 -10.78 1.27
N GLU A 80 5.69 -11.42 2.08
CA GLU A 80 4.37 -10.88 2.49
C GLU A 80 4.41 -9.54 3.25
N HIS A 81 5.53 -9.23 3.90
CA HIS A 81 5.75 -7.97 4.62
C HIS A 81 6.13 -6.81 3.68
N LEU A 82 6.47 -7.09 2.42
CA LEU A 82 6.86 -6.11 1.41
C LEU A 82 5.83 -6.09 0.27
N GLN A 83 5.62 -4.92 -0.31
CA GLN A 83 4.88 -4.76 -1.55
C GLN A 83 5.77 -4.09 -2.59
N SER A 84 5.99 -4.77 -3.72
CA SER A 84 6.66 -4.19 -4.88
C SER A 84 5.65 -3.39 -5.71
N VAL A 85 6.03 -2.19 -6.10
CA VAL A 85 5.22 -1.24 -6.87
C VAL A 85 6.09 -0.47 -7.85
N TRP A 86 5.48 0.05 -8.92
CA TRP A 86 6.13 1.00 -9.81
C TRP A 86 6.04 2.40 -9.22
N ASP A 87 7.16 3.04 -8.90
CA ASP A 87 7.21 4.45 -8.49
C ASP A 87 7.25 5.32 -9.76
N ILE A 88 6.22 6.14 -9.94
CA ILE A 88 6.05 6.98 -11.13
C ILE A 88 7.05 8.13 -11.13
N LYS A 89 7.33 8.71 -9.95
CA LYS A 89 8.25 9.85 -9.82
C LYS A 89 9.70 9.43 -10.01
N ALA A 90 10.03 8.20 -9.62
CA ALA A 90 11.38 7.65 -9.76
C ALA A 90 11.55 6.77 -11.02
N GLU A 91 10.48 6.54 -11.79
CA GLU A 91 10.43 5.67 -12.96
C GLU A 91 11.11 4.30 -12.72
N GLY A 92 10.76 3.66 -11.62
CA GLY A 92 11.43 2.43 -11.20
C GLY A 92 10.63 1.57 -10.23
N TRP A 93 10.90 0.27 -10.25
CA TRP A 93 10.36 -0.67 -9.28
C TRP A 93 10.96 -0.41 -7.88
N ARG A 94 10.11 -0.14 -6.91
CA ARG A 94 10.47 0.02 -5.50
C ARG A 94 9.57 -0.83 -4.64
N SER A 95 9.98 -1.07 -3.41
CA SER A 95 9.14 -1.78 -2.44
C SER A 95 9.01 -0.97 -1.16
N PHE A 96 7.83 -1.04 -0.55
CA PHE A 96 7.58 -0.53 0.80
C PHE A 96 7.21 -1.68 1.73
N ILE A 97 7.44 -1.47 3.03
CA ILE A 97 7.10 -2.42 4.09
C ILE A 97 5.75 -2.02 4.67
N TRP A 98 4.79 -2.95 4.69
CA TRP A 98 3.42 -2.68 5.14
C TRP A 98 3.34 -2.12 6.56
N ALA A 99 4.12 -2.69 7.49
CA ALA A 99 4.20 -2.25 8.88
C ALA A 99 4.64 -0.78 9.04
N ASN A 100 5.31 -0.19 8.04
CA ASN A 100 5.79 1.19 8.09
C ASN A 100 4.83 2.18 7.41
N VAL A 101 3.79 1.69 6.74
CA VAL A 101 2.81 2.54 6.06
C VAL A 101 1.95 3.24 7.11
N THR A 102 1.86 4.55 6.99
CA THR A 102 1.08 5.40 7.89
C THR A 102 -0.17 5.95 7.24
N ALA A 103 -0.19 6.06 5.90
CA ALA A 103 -1.35 6.49 5.15
C ALA A 103 -1.26 6.03 3.69
N VAL A 104 -2.42 5.80 3.10
CA VAL A 104 -2.59 5.59 1.65
C VAL A 104 -3.69 6.51 1.16
N LYS A 105 -3.53 7.06 -0.03
CA LYS A 105 -4.58 7.81 -0.71
C LYS A 105 -4.46 7.56 -2.21
N ILE A 106 -5.58 7.67 -2.91
CA ILE A 106 -5.56 7.76 -4.36
C ILE A 106 -4.86 9.08 -4.71
N ALA A 107 -3.94 9.05 -5.66
CA ALA A 107 -3.38 10.29 -6.19
C ALA A 107 -4.52 10.94 -6.98
N ASP A 108 -4.97 12.12 -6.56
CA ASP A 108 -5.97 12.87 -7.31
C ASP A 108 -5.38 13.16 -8.68
N ASP A 109 -5.92 12.50 -9.70
CA ASP A 109 -5.57 12.81 -11.09
C ASP A 109 -5.98 14.25 -11.37
N ILE A 110 -4.99 14.96 -11.91
CA ILE A 110 -5.07 16.30 -12.48
C ILE A 110 -6.34 16.40 -13.31
N GLU A 111 -7.18 17.40 -13.02
CA GLU A 111 -8.36 17.74 -13.80
C GLU A 111 -8.02 17.62 -15.29
N THR A 112 -8.62 16.65 -15.97
CA THR A 112 -8.65 16.64 -17.43
C THR A 112 -9.50 17.83 -17.84
N VAL A 113 -8.80 18.90 -18.24
CA VAL A 113 -9.37 20.06 -18.93
C VAL A 113 -9.94 19.64 -20.28
#